data_AF-A0A6I3I9E7-F1
#
_entry.id   AF-A0A6I3I9E7-F1
#
_cell.length_a   1.000
_cell.length_b   1.000
_cell.length_c   1.000
_cell.angle_alpha   90.00
_cell.angle_beta   90.00
_cell.angle_gamma   90.00
#
_symmetry.space_group_name_H-M   'P 1'
#
loop_
_entity.id
_entity.type
_entity.pdbx_description
1 polymer ?
#
loop_
_entity_poly.entity_id
_entity_poly.type
_entity_poly.pdbx_seq_one_letter_code
_entity_poly.pdbx_strand_id
1 'polypeptide(L)'
;MTVITVFSRQGCHLCDVALDVLASMRDELNFEIEKIYIDESPELEKLYGEQVPVIHIDGVHHDFFKVDPERFRVSLEKHRQRQ
;
A
#
# COMPACT_ATOMS: atom_id res chain seq x y z
N MET A 1 -4.12 -8.82 -12.87
CA MET A 1 -4.73 -7.66 -12.19
C MET A 1 -3.79 -7.31 -11.04
N THR A 2 -3.27 -6.09 -10.99
CA THR A 2 -2.29 -5.70 -9.96
C THR A 2 -2.99 -5.54 -8.61
N VAL A 3 -2.43 -6.13 -7.55
CA VAL A 3 -2.94 -6.03 -6.19
C VAL A 3 -2.03 -5.10 -5.38
N ILE A 4 -2.64 -4.11 -4.74
CA ILE A 4 -1.98 -3.16 -3.87
C ILE A 4 -2.33 -3.51 -2.43
N THR A 5 -1.38 -4.08 -1.71
CA THR A 5 -1.56 -4.45 -0.31
C THR A 5 -1.10 -3.30 0.59
N VAL A 6 -1.99 -2.82 1.45
CA VAL A 6 -1.73 -1.77 2.43
C VAL A 6 -1.74 -2.41 3.82
N PHE A 7 -0.56 -2.57 4.40
CA PHE A 7 -0.41 -2.95 5.80
C PHE A 7 -0.72 -1.74 6.67
N SER A 8 -1.71 -1.90 7.54
CA SER A 8 -2.34 -0.85 8.32
C SER A 8 -2.50 -1.31 9.77
N ARG A 9 -2.85 -0.38 10.65
CA ARG A 9 -3.20 -0.68 12.04
C ARG A 9 -4.43 0.11 12.49
N GLN A 10 -5.09 -0.34 13.55
CA GLN A 10 -6.26 0.34 14.09
C GLN A 10 -5.91 1.76 14.59
N GLY A 11 -6.80 2.72 14.35
CA GLY A 11 -6.62 4.11 14.79
C GLY A 11 -5.51 4.90 14.06
N CYS A 12 -5.03 4.40 12.92
CA CYS A 12 -3.94 5.02 12.17
C CYS A 12 -4.43 6.03 11.13
N HIS A 13 -4.40 7.32 11.46
CA HIS A 13 -4.82 8.39 10.53
C HIS A 13 -4.01 8.40 9.22
N LEU A 14 -2.69 8.15 9.28
CA LEU A 14 -1.85 8.07 8.07
C LEU A 14 -2.29 6.94 7.14
N CYS A 15 -2.77 5.84 7.70
CA CYS A 15 -3.23 4.70 6.93
C CYS A 15 -4.53 5.01 6.19
N ASP A 16 -5.44 5.75 6.82
CA ASP A 16 -6.68 6.21 6.18
C ASP A 16 -6.36 7.16 5.02
N VAL A 17 -5.44 8.11 5.23
CA VAL A 17 -4.96 9.01 4.16
C VAL A 17 -4.34 8.25 3.00
N ALA A 18 -3.50 7.24 3.28
CA ALA A 18 -2.90 6.41 2.24
C ALA A 18 -3.95 5.64 1.43
N LEU A 19 -4.96 5.08 2.10
CA LEU A 19 -6.06 4.36 1.45
C LEU A 19 -6.91 5.29 0.58
N ASP A 20 -7.23 6.51 1.05
CA ASP A 20 -7.98 7.49 0.27
C ASP A 20 -7.24 7.91 -1.00
N VAL A 21 -5.92 8.14 -0.89
CA VAL A 21 -5.07 8.45 -2.03
C VAL A 21 -5.07 7.30 -3.05
N LEU A 22 -4.86 6.06 -2.61
CA LEU A 22 -4.86 4.90 -3.49
C LEU A 22 -6.26 4.67 -4.11
N ALA A 23 -7.32 4.79 -3.32
CA ALA A 23 -8.69 4.64 -3.79
C ALA A 23 -9.03 5.65 -4.90
N SER A 24 -8.55 6.90 -4.78
CA SER A 24 -8.77 7.94 -5.79
C SER A 24 -8.17 7.60 -7.17
N MET A 25 -7.15 6.75 -7.21
CA MET A 25 -6.46 6.33 -8.43
C MET A 25 -6.85 4.92 -8.90
N ARG A 26 -7.67 4.20 -8.13
CA ARG A 26 -7.99 2.79 -8.33
C ARG A 26 -8.61 2.52 -9.70
N ASP A 27 -9.64 3.28 -10.06
CA ASP A 27 -10.37 3.11 -11.32
C ASP A 27 -9.53 3.59 -12.51
N GLU A 28 -8.77 4.69 -12.34
CA GLU A 28 -7.89 5.25 -13.37
C GLU A 28 -6.79 4.26 -13.78
N LEU A 29 -6.13 3.66 -12.78
CA LEU A 29 -4.95 2.81 -12.99
C LEU A 29 -5.27 1.30 -13.02
N ASN A 30 -6.54 0.93 -12.79
CA ASN A 30 -7.07 -0.43 -12.80
C ASN A 30 -6.29 -1.41 -11.91
N PHE A 31 -6.44 -1.28 -10.60
CA PHE A 31 -5.86 -2.19 -9.60
C PHE A 31 -6.86 -2.50 -8.47
N GLU A 32 -6.53 -3.51 -7.67
CA GLU A 32 -7.26 -3.88 -6.45
C GLU A 32 -6.52 -3.39 -5.21
N ILE A 33 -7.25 -3.03 -4.16
CA ILE A 33 -6.68 -2.64 -2.86
C ILE A 33 -7.04 -3.71 -1.84
N GLU A 34 -6.03 -4.23 -1.18
CA GLU A 34 -6.17 -5.14 -0.04
C GLU A 34 -5.62 -4.45 1.21
N LYS A 35 -6.44 -4.33 2.26
CA LYS A 35 -6.02 -3.79 3.55
C LYS A 35 -5.75 -4.94 4.52
N ILE A 36 -4.54 -5.00 5.07
CA ILE A 36 -4.16 -6.01 6.09
C ILE A 36 -3.88 -5.29 7.40
N TYR A 37 -4.56 -5.69 8.47
CA TYR A 37 -4.25 -5.20 9.82
C TYR A 37 -3.08 -5.97 10.41
N ILE A 38 -2.05 -5.25 10.84
CA ILE A 38 -0.87 -5.86 11.45
C ILE A 38 -1.10 -6.21 12.93
N ASP A 39 -2.07 -5.58 13.60
CA ASP A 39 -2.29 -5.71 15.05
C ASP A 39 -2.60 -7.15 15.50
N GLU A 40 -3.06 -8.01 14.59
CA GLU A 40 -3.38 -9.42 14.88
C GLU A 40 -2.24 -10.39 14.49
N SER A 41 -1.13 -9.88 13.96
CA SER A 41 0.01 -10.69 13.53
C SER A 41 1.31 -10.20 14.16
N PRO A 42 1.86 -10.93 15.15
CA PRO A 42 3.14 -10.59 15.78
C PRO A 42 4.31 -10.49 14.78
N GLU A 43 4.25 -11.27 13.70
CA GLU A 43 5.25 -11.23 12.64
C GLU A 43 5.17 -9.93 11.83
N LEU A 44 3.97 -9.50 11.46
CA LEU A 44 3.76 -8.24 10.75
C LEU A 44 3.99 -7.03 11.65
N GLU A 45 3.63 -7.09 12.93
CA GLU A 45 3.95 -6.02 13.89
C GLU A 45 5.46 -5.83 14.02
N LYS A 46 6.22 -6.93 14.11
CA LYS A 46 7.69 -6.86 14.15
C LYS A 46 8.29 -6.29 12.87
N LEU A 47 7.69 -6.60 11.71
CA LEU A 47 8.22 -6.20 10.41
C LEU A 47 7.84 -4.75 10.04
N TYR A 48 6.61 -4.33 10.33
CA TYR A 48 6.02 -3.09 9.83
C TYR A 48 5.49 -2.14 10.92
N GLY A 49 5.52 -2.52 12.19
CA GLY A 49 4.89 -1.76 13.29
C GLY A 49 5.30 -0.29 13.37
N GLU A 50 6.56 0.01 13.04
CA GLU A 50 7.11 1.38 13.05
C GLU A 50 7.00 2.10 11.71
N GLN A 51 6.52 1.42 10.65
CA GLN A 51 6.51 1.94 9.27
C GLN A 51 5.10 2.10 8.69
N VAL A 52 4.05 1.67 9.40
CA VAL A 52 2.68 1.76 8.88
C VAL A 52 2.26 3.20 8.53
N PRO A 53 1.49 3.39 7.44
CA PRO A 53 1.09 2.38 6.46
C PRO A 53 2.26 1.90 5.58
N VAL A 54 2.31 0.61 5.26
CA VAL A 54 3.28 0.03 4.31
C VAL A 54 2.56 -0.48 3.06
N ILE A 55 3.05 -0.13 1.88
CA ILE A 55 2.40 -0.38 0.60
C ILE A 55 3.23 -1.36 -0.22
N HIS A 56 2.60 -2.43 -0.68
CA HIS A 56 3.18 -3.40 -1.60
C HIS A 56 2.44 -3.38 -2.94
N ILE A 57 3.16 -3.59 -4.04
CA ILE A 57 2.63 -3.81 -5.39
C ILE A 57 2.89 -5.27 -5.75
N ASP A 58 1.84 -6.08 -5.88
CA ASP A 58 1.90 -7.53 -6.09
C ASP A 58 2.88 -8.22 -5.11
N GLY A 59 2.78 -7.87 -3.83
CA GLY A 59 3.64 -8.40 -2.78
C GLY A 59 5.04 -7.80 -2.68
N VAL A 60 5.44 -6.92 -3.61
CA VAL A 60 6.74 -6.23 -3.59
C VAL A 60 6.63 -4.91 -2.84
N HIS A 61 7.48 -4.71 -1.83
CA HIS A 61 7.53 -3.47 -1.05
C HIS A 61 7.79 -2.24 -1.93
N HIS A 62 6.93 -1.22 -1.82
CA HIS A 62 6.97 -0.01 -2.63
C HIS A 62 7.23 1.26 -1.81
N ASP A 63 6.43 1.49 -0.76
CA ASP A 63 6.54 2.70 0.07
C ASP A 63 6.01 2.48 1.48
N PHE A 64 6.28 3.43 2.37
CA PHE A 64 5.75 3.46 3.72
C PHE A 64 5.51 4.90 4.23
N PHE A 65 4.74 5.06 5.31
CA PHE A 65 4.25 6.32 5.89
C PHE A 65 3.28 7.16 5.04
N LYS A 66 3.63 7.45 3.80
CA LYS A 66 2.84 8.29 2.90
C LYS A 66 2.89 7.74 1.48
N VAL A 67 1.75 7.79 0.80
CA VAL A 67 1.68 7.53 -0.63
C VAL A 67 1.84 8.84 -1.39
N ASP A 68 2.88 8.94 -2.20
CA ASP A 68 2.99 9.98 -3.21
C ASP A 68 2.34 9.49 -4.52
N PRO A 69 1.28 10.16 -5.02
CA PRO A 69 0.54 9.71 -6.20
C PRO A 69 1.39 9.57 -7.46
N GLU A 70 2.31 10.50 -7.69
CA GLU A 70 3.14 10.52 -8.89
C GLU A 70 4.19 9.41 -8.84
N ARG A 71 4.84 9.24 -7.69
CA ARG A 71 5.79 8.14 -7.47
C ARG A 71 5.10 6.78 -7.61
N PHE A 72 3.89 6.66 -7.07
CA PHE A 72 3.10 5.44 -7.15
C PHE A 72 2.76 5.09 -8.60
N ARG A 73 2.23 6.05 -9.38
CA ARG A 73 1.95 5.87 -10.82
C ARG A 73 3.16 5.33 -11.58
N VAL A 74 4.28 6.03 -11.47
CA VAL A 74 5.53 5.66 -12.16
C VAL A 74 6.01 4.27 -11.73
N SER A 75 5.89 3.94 -10.44
CA SER A 75 6.32 2.63 -9.94
C SER A 75 5.40 1.51 -10.43
N LEU A 76 4.09 1.74 -10.45
CA LEU A 76 3.11 0.78 -10.93
C LEU A 76 3.32 0.46 -12.42
N GLU A 77 3.55 1.48 -13.24
CA GLU A 77 3.86 1.30 -14.66
C GLU A 77 5.17 0.52 -14.86
N LYS A 78 6.24 0.90 -14.15
CA LYS A 78 7.53 0.18 -14.20
C LYS A 78 7.41 -1.26 -13.76
N HIS A 79 6.60 -1.54 -12.74
CA HIS A 79 6.34 -2.89 -12.25
C HIS A 79 5.65 -3.73 -13.31
N ARG A 80 4.60 -3.20 -13.96
CA ARG A 80 3.88 -3.87 -15.06
C ARG A 80 4.75 -4.14 -16.28
N GLN A 81 5.71 -3.27 -16.60
CA GLN A 81 6.64 -3.47 -17.72
C GLN A 81 7.68 -4.58 -17.49
N ARG A 82 7.93 -4.94 -16.22
CA ARG A 82 8.93 -5.95 -15.83
C ARG A 82 8.33 -7.34 -15.62
N GLN A 83 7.01 -7.46 -15.70
CA GLN A 83 6.26 -8.72 -15.66
C GLN A 83 6.00 -9.21 -17.08
#